data_AF-A0A355GEX5-F1
#
_entry.id   AF-A0A355GEX5-F1
#
_cell.length_a   1.000
_cell.length_b   1.000
_cell.length_c   1.000
_cell.angle_alpha   90.00
_cell.angle_beta   90.00
_cell.angle_gamma   90.00
#
_symmetry.space_group_name_H-M   'P 1'
#
loop_
_entity.id
_entity.type
_entity.pdbx_description
1 polymer ?
#
loop_
_entity_poly.entity_id
_entity_poly.type
_entity_poly.pdbx_seq_one_letter_code
_entity_poly.pdbx_strand_id
1 'polypeptide(L)'
;NELGAAIRLTPAKFADVPTLEQLTAAKSGFYPPVEAIPFDSEEPRNVYALIQMQTALPKGILAGEAFEYPATSLSGQTGGVGFSHEGWWADANFTRLVVPEQIMEWGELEAGPMVLQSRGHHHAYPALAHRIIRKLETPLADDFYFSILVNYEGLDENDFFALWFDDSPGGKGASHSRVPNFGLKEKQFFARFDVNQEGFFSGPVDGETFLLVGHVSKEDSSSFNRLDFWVNPVDDRSGQPDVVVKRATGAKLLNSIHSLGL
;
A
#
# COMPACT_ATOMS: atom_id res chain seq x y z
N ASN A 1 -26.46 -17.58 -52.65
CA ASN A 1 -25.40 -16.67 -53.14
C ASN A 1 -25.77 -15.29 -52.66
N GLU A 2 -25.44 -15.01 -51.41
CA GLU A 2 -24.23 -14.26 -51.01
C GLU A 2 -24.31 -12.80 -51.44
N LEU A 3 -24.53 -11.93 -50.46
CA LEU A 3 -23.90 -10.62 -50.34
C LEU A 3 -24.16 -10.15 -48.90
N GLY A 4 -23.27 -10.55 -47.99
CA GLY A 4 -23.21 -9.96 -46.66
C GLY A 4 -22.95 -8.46 -46.80
N ALA A 5 -23.83 -7.64 -46.25
CA ALA A 5 -23.64 -6.20 -46.18
C ALA A 5 -22.42 -5.91 -45.29
N ALA A 6 -21.28 -5.64 -45.90
CA ALA A 6 -20.09 -5.18 -45.20
C ALA A 6 -20.39 -3.81 -44.58
N ILE A 7 -20.58 -3.75 -43.27
CA ILE A 7 -20.59 -2.50 -42.52
C ILE A 7 -19.15 -1.95 -42.54
N ARG A 8 -18.85 -1.06 -43.48
CA ARG A 8 -17.65 -0.20 -43.43
C ARG A 8 -18.09 1.19 -42.98
N LEU A 9 -18.06 1.41 -41.67
CA LEU A 9 -18.13 2.75 -41.08
C LEU A 9 -16.71 3.30 -41.00
N THR A 10 -16.27 4.01 -42.04
CA THR A 10 -15.11 4.89 -41.89
C THR A 10 -15.64 6.25 -41.44
N PRO A 11 -15.51 6.65 -40.17
CA PRO A 11 -16.04 7.93 -39.70
C PRO A 11 -15.34 9.08 -40.45
N ALA A 12 -16.14 10.05 -40.94
CA ALA A 12 -15.64 11.21 -41.68
C ALA A 12 -14.76 12.16 -40.84
N LYS A 13 -14.82 12.01 -39.52
CA LYS A 13 -13.97 12.72 -38.57
C LYS A 13 -13.73 11.77 -37.39
N PHE A 14 -12.47 11.49 -37.09
CA PHE A 14 -12.11 10.86 -35.82
C PHE A 14 -12.51 11.81 -34.69
N ALA A 15 -12.91 11.28 -33.53
CA ALA A 15 -13.13 12.10 -32.36
C ALA A 15 -11.86 12.93 -32.09
N ASP A 16 -12.03 14.21 -31.79
CA ASP A 16 -10.90 15.07 -31.45
C ASP A 16 -10.18 14.48 -30.23
N VAL A 17 -8.84 14.59 -30.20
CA VAL A 17 -8.04 14.04 -29.11
C VAL A 17 -8.55 14.63 -27.79
N PRO A 18 -8.84 13.81 -26.77
CA PRO A 18 -9.37 14.30 -25.50
C PRO A 18 -8.45 15.37 -24.90
N THR A 19 -9.04 16.45 -24.39
CA THR A 19 -8.29 17.49 -23.70
C THR A 19 -7.66 16.94 -22.42
N LEU A 20 -6.62 17.60 -21.90
CA LEU A 20 -6.02 17.22 -20.62
C LEU A 20 -7.04 17.22 -19.48
N GLU A 21 -8.00 18.14 -19.51
CA GLU A 21 -9.12 18.19 -18.56
C GLU A 21 -10.08 17.00 -18.73
N GLN A 22 -10.38 16.58 -19.96
CA GLN A 22 -11.18 15.38 -20.22
C GLN A 22 -10.46 14.09 -19.81
N LEU A 23 -9.15 14.00 -20.02
CA LEU A 23 -8.33 12.89 -19.53
C LEU A 23 -8.26 12.88 -18.01
N THR A 24 -8.22 14.05 -17.37
CA THR A 24 -8.22 14.20 -15.91
C THR A 24 -9.59 13.83 -15.32
N ALA A 25 -10.68 14.23 -15.96
CA ALA A 25 -12.06 13.87 -15.60
C ALA A 25 -12.40 12.39 -15.88
N ALA A 26 -11.85 11.81 -16.95
CA ALA A 26 -11.98 10.38 -17.22
C ALA A 26 -11.14 9.54 -16.23
N LYS A 27 -9.96 10.03 -15.82
CA LYS A 27 -9.15 9.44 -14.75
C LYS A 27 -9.79 9.57 -13.38
N SER A 28 -10.66 10.56 -13.18
CA SER A 28 -11.52 10.71 -12.00
C SER A 28 -12.80 9.86 -12.09
N GLY A 29 -12.88 8.93 -13.06
CA GLY A 29 -13.68 7.71 -13.06
C GLY A 29 -15.19 7.80 -12.77
N PHE A 30 -15.82 8.93 -13.05
CA PHE A 30 -17.22 8.97 -13.44
C PHE A 30 -17.54 10.29 -14.14
N TYR A 31 -18.46 10.24 -15.12
CA TYR A 31 -19.18 11.43 -15.56
C TYR A 31 -20.68 11.15 -15.76
N PRO A 32 -21.57 11.86 -15.02
CA PRO A 32 -21.26 12.56 -13.77
C PRO A 32 -20.96 11.55 -12.65
N PRO A 33 -20.00 11.82 -11.75
CA PRO A 33 -19.79 11.02 -10.55
C PRO A 33 -21.03 10.89 -9.69
N VAL A 34 -21.41 9.65 -9.42
CA VAL A 34 -22.05 9.33 -8.16
C VAL A 34 -20.93 9.49 -7.13
N GLU A 35 -21.05 10.49 -6.25
CA GLU A 35 -20.15 10.65 -5.10
C GLU A 35 -20.13 9.33 -4.34
N ALA A 36 -18.99 8.65 -4.31
CA ALA A 36 -18.84 7.62 -3.29
C ALA A 36 -18.89 8.36 -1.96
N ILE A 37 -19.71 7.88 -1.04
CA ILE A 37 -19.81 8.39 0.32
C ILE A 37 -18.40 8.31 0.92
N PRO A 38 -17.71 9.43 1.19
CA PRO A 38 -16.42 9.40 1.87
C PRO A 38 -16.57 8.64 3.19
N PHE A 39 -15.51 8.01 3.70
CA PHE A 39 -15.58 7.38 5.03
C PHE A 39 -16.06 8.36 6.10
N ASP A 40 -15.73 9.64 5.94
CA ASP A 40 -16.14 10.74 6.83
C ASP A 40 -17.66 11.00 6.86
N SER A 41 -18.41 10.43 5.93
CA SER A 41 -19.87 10.54 5.83
C SER A 41 -20.62 9.25 6.15
N GLU A 42 -19.90 8.16 6.42
CA GLU A 42 -20.45 6.97 7.07
C GLU A 42 -20.46 7.19 8.59
N GLU A 43 -21.46 6.66 9.31
CA GLU A 43 -21.39 6.70 10.77
C GLU A 43 -20.14 5.93 11.24
N PRO A 44 -19.26 6.55 12.05
CA PRO A 44 -18.07 5.87 12.53
C PRO A 44 -18.50 4.66 13.35
N ARG A 45 -18.03 3.47 12.97
CA ARG A 45 -18.05 2.34 13.90
C ARG A 45 -17.08 2.68 15.03
N ASN A 46 -17.59 2.74 16.27
CA ASN A 46 -16.83 2.90 17.51
C ASN A 46 -16.15 4.29 17.67
N VAL A 47 -16.92 5.29 18.13
CA VAL A 47 -16.48 6.69 18.36
C VAL A 47 -15.64 6.88 19.64
N TYR A 48 -15.49 5.85 20.47
CA TYR A 48 -14.81 5.97 21.77
C TYR A 48 -13.44 5.31 21.74
N ALA A 49 -12.40 6.11 21.48
CA ALA A 49 -11.05 5.79 21.94
C ALA A 49 -11.00 6.09 23.44
N LEU A 50 -11.17 5.09 24.31
CA LEU A 50 -10.70 5.18 25.69
C LEU A 50 -9.17 5.09 25.63
N ILE A 51 -8.52 6.23 25.38
CA ILE A 51 -7.07 6.30 25.20
C ILE A 51 -6.39 5.90 26.52
N GLN A 52 -5.88 4.67 26.60
CA GLN A 52 -4.64 4.41 27.32
C GLN A 52 -3.52 4.43 26.26
N MET A 53 -2.83 5.58 26.16
CA MET A 53 -1.58 5.71 25.39
C MET A 53 -0.52 4.83 26.05
N GLN A 54 -0.28 3.64 25.50
CA GLN A 54 0.87 2.81 25.85
C GLN A 54 1.26 1.90 24.69
N THR A 55 1.50 2.43 23.49
CA THR A 55 2.31 1.64 22.54
C THR A 55 3.78 1.66 22.92
N ALA A 56 4.27 0.50 23.35
CA ALA A 56 5.68 0.22 23.36
C ALA A 56 6.08 -0.25 21.96
N LEU A 57 6.17 0.69 21.00
CA LEU A 57 6.92 0.42 19.78
C LEU A 57 8.29 -0.17 20.17
N PRO A 58 8.77 -1.24 19.49
CA PRO A 58 9.99 -1.91 19.92
C PRO A 58 11.17 -0.95 20.02
N LYS A 59 12.07 -1.17 20.98
CA LYS A 59 13.28 -0.35 21.09
C LYS A 59 14.17 -0.58 19.86
N GLY A 60 14.75 0.51 19.35
CA GLY A 60 15.69 0.45 18.23
C GLY A 60 15.05 0.39 16.84
N ILE A 61 13.73 0.58 16.72
CA ILE A 61 13.09 0.77 15.41
C ILE A 61 13.57 2.06 14.74
N LEU A 62 13.72 2.01 13.42
CA LEU A 62 14.10 3.17 12.61
C LEU A 62 12.90 4.09 12.33
N ALA A 63 11.73 3.48 12.10
CA ALA A 63 10.44 4.16 11.98
C ALA A 63 9.31 3.21 12.40
N GLY A 64 8.21 3.76 12.91
CA GLY A 64 7.06 2.95 13.32
C GLY A 64 5.84 3.80 13.67
N GLU A 65 4.66 3.24 13.42
CA GLU A 65 3.37 3.88 13.63
C GLU A 65 2.42 2.89 14.33
N ALA A 66 1.77 3.37 15.37
CA ALA A 66 0.82 2.62 16.20
C ALA A 66 -0.63 3.08 15.99
N PHE A 67 -0.82 4.13 15.20
CA PHE A 67 -2.10 4.75 14.87
C PHE A 67 -2.88 5.28 16.09
N GLU A 68 -2.19 5.68 17.15
CA GLU A 68 -2.80 6.27 18.35
C GLU A 68 -3.21 7.73 18.13
N TYR A 69 -4.40 7.93 17.58
CA TYR A 69 -4.93 9.27 17.30
C TYR A 69 -6.34 9.48 17.88
N PRO A 70 -6.67 10.70 18.33
CA PRO A 70 -8.03 11.02 18.76
C PRO A 70 -9.02 11.15 17.59
N ALA A 71 -8.51 11.26 16.36
CA ALA A 71 -9.31 11.43 15.15
C ALA A 71 -9.34 10.13 14.33
N THR A 72 -10.46 9.88 13.67
CA THR A 72 -10.63 8.77 12.72
C THR A 72 -9.97 9.03 11.37
N SER A 73 -9.43 10.23 11.13
CA SER A 73 -8.68 10.57 9.93
C SER A 73 -7.18 10.52 10.19
N LEU A 74 -6.44 9.82 9.32
CA LEU A 74 -4.98 9.79 9.34
C LEU A 74 -4.37 11.05 8.71
N SER A 75 -5.10 11.77 7.87
CA SER A 75 -4.56 12.89 7.10
C SER A 75 -4.07 14.03 8.01
N GLY A 76 -2.83 14.47 7.80
CA GLY A 76 -2.17 15.51 8.59
C GLY A 76 -1.67 15.05 9.97
N GLN A 77 -1.89 13.80 10.37
CA GLN A 77 -1.48 13.29 11.67
C GLN A 77 0.04 13.03 11.73
N THR A 78 0.66 13.30 12.89
CA THR A 78 2.13 13.38 13.05
C THR A 78 2.71 12.45 14.13
N GLY A 79 1.98 11.41 14.54
CA GLY A 79 2.43 10.42 15.53
C GLY A 79 3.49 9.45 15.00
N GLY A 80 3.75 8.40 15.77
CA GLY A 80 4.82 7.44 15.50
C GLY A 80 6.23 8.00 15.73
N VAL A 81 7.24 7.27 15.28
CA VAL A 81 8.67 7.65 15.34
C VAL A 81 9.35 7.47 13.99
N GLY A 82 10.45 8.20 13.74
CA GLY A 82 11.26 8.06 12.51
C GLY A 82 10.70 8.74 11.26
N PHE A 83 9.59 9.47 11.39
CA PHE A 83 8.96 10.23 10.31
C PHE A 83 9.30 11.72 10.38
N SER A 84 9.26 12.39 9.23
CA SER A 84 9.41 13.84 9.19
C SER A 84 8.26 14.54 9.92
N HIS A 85 8.43 15.84 10.17
CA HIS A 85 7.43 16.70 10.79
C HIS A 85 6.16 16.88 9.92
N GLU A 86 6.24 16.56 8.62
CA GLU A 86 5.07 16.55 7.75
C GLU A 86 4.21 15.33 8.12
N GLY A 87 2.93 15.58 8.38
CA GLY A 87 1.99 14.52 8.71
C GLY A 87 1.72 13.57 7.53
N TRP A 88 1.00 12.50 7.80
CA TRP A 88 0.54 11.59 6.76
C TRP A 88 -0.28 12.32 5.70
N TRP A 89 0.06 12.14 4.44
CA TRP A 89 -0.92 12.36 3.38
C TRP A 89 -1.76 11.09 3.28
N ALA A 90 -3.08 11.20 3.45
CA ALA A 90 -4.00 10.08 3.35
C ALA A 90 -5.26 10.49 2.59
N ASP A 91 -5.75 9.62 1.71
CA ASP A 91 -7.01 9.83 0.99
C ASP A 91 -8.18 9.26 1.81
N ALA A 92 -8.98 10.16 2.40
CA ALA A 92 -10.12 9.82 3.25
C ALA A 92 -11.24 9.06 2.52
N ASN A 93 -11.22 8.99 1.18
CA ASN A 93 -12.16 8.15 0.44
C ASN A 93 -11.82 6.65 0.54
N PHE A 94 -10.58 6.31 0.88
CA PHE A 94 -10.05 4.94 0.87
C PHE A 94 -9.56 4.49 2.22
N THR A 95 -9.27 5.43 3.12
CA THR A 95 -8.58 5.13 4.37
C THR A 95 -9.25 5.84 5.52
N ARG A 96 -9.34 5.14 6.66
CA ARG A 96 -9.73 5.71 7.94
C ARG A 96 -9.08 4.94 9.09
N LEU A 97 -8.96 5.60 10.23
CA LEU A 97 -8.59 4.98 11.50
C LEU A 97 -9.86 4.54 12.23
N VAL A 98 -9.85 3.30 12.71
CA VAL A 98 -10.98 2.71 13.45
C VAL A 98 -10.47 1.93 14.65
N VAL A 99 -11.32 1.81 15.67
CA VAL A 99 -11.11 0.85 16.76
C VAL A 99 -11.68 -0.49 16.29
N PRO A 100 -10.85 -1.53 16.12
CA PRO A 100 -11.33 -2.81 15.63
C PRO A 100 -12.22 -3.50 16.67
N GLU A 101 -13.16 -4.34 16.23
CA GLU A 101 -14.03 -5.10 17.15
C GLU A 101 -13.25 -6.16 17.95
N GLN A 102 -12.16 -6.64 17.37
CA GLN A 102 -11.19 -7.54 17.99
C GLN A 102 -9.79 -6.96 17.79
N ILE A 103 -8.94 -7.07 18.81
CA ILE A 103 -7.54 -6.64 18.70
C ILE A 103 -6.88 -7.47 17.60
N MET A 104 -6.18 -6.81 16.67
CA MET A 104 -5.36 -7.50 15.68
C MET A 104 -4.12 -8.04 16.37
N GLU A 105 -3.90 -9.34 16.28
CA GLU A 105 -2.77 -10.00 16.91
C GLU A 105 -2.21 -11.14 16.06
N TRP A 106 -0.94 -11.46 16.28
CA TRP A 106 -0.29 -12.67 15.76
C TRP A 106 0.64 -13.25 16.83
N GLY A 107 0.28 -14.39 17.42
CA GLY A 107 1.01 -14.97 18.54
C GLY A 107 0.98 -14.03 19.75
N GLU A 108 2.15 -13.60 20.23
CA GLU A 108 2.27 -12.63 21.34
C GLU A 108 2.33 -11.17 20.85
N LEU A 109 2.25 -10.95 19.53
CA LEU A 109 2.39 -9.63 18.93
C LEU A 109 1.01 -8.99 18.75
N GLU A 110 0.71 -7.98 19.55
CA GLU A 110 -0.54 -7.22 19.50
C GLU A 110 -0.35 -5.91 18.71
N ALA A 111 -1.36 -5.55 17.91
CA ALA A 111 -1.43 -4.25 17.26
C ALA A 111 -1.78 -3.13 18.26
N GLY A 112 -1.68 -1.88 17.79
CA GLY A 112 -2.15 -0.72 18.55
C GLY A 112 -3.68 -0.71 18.77
N PRO A 113 -4.19 0.23 19.59
CA PRO A 113 -5.61 0.33 19.92
C PRO A 113 -6.49 0.74 18.72
N MET A 114 -5.87 1.23 17.65
CA MET A 114 -6.54 1.56 16.41
C MET A 114 -5.82 0.89 15.24
N VAL A 115 -6.60 0.62 14.20
CA VAL A 115 -6.12 0.06 12.95
C VAL A 115 -6.42 1.01 11.82
N LEU A 116 -5.53 1.00 10.84
CA LEU A 116 -5.78 1.64 9.57
C LEU A 116 -6.65 0.72 8.72
N GLN A 117 -7.91 1.09 8.53
CA GLN A 117 -8.77 0.44 7.56
C GLN A 117 -8.53 1.05 6.19
N SER A 118 -8.21 0.20 5.21
CA SER A 118 -8.13 0.55 3.79
C SER A 118 -9.19 -0.21 3.02
N ARG A 119 -9.81 0.42 2.02
CA ARG A 119 -10.74 -0.24 1.10
C ARG A 119 -10.29 -0.13 -0.36
N GLY A 120 -10.56 -1.20 -1.10
CA GLY A 120 -10.40 -1.26 -2.55
C GLY A 120 -11.46 -0.45 -3.32
N HIS A 121 -11.28 -0.41 -4.64
CA HIS A 121 -12.08 0.26 -5.67
C HIS A 121 -13.00 1.42 -5.26
N HIS A 122 -12.60 2.62 -5.70
CA HIS A 122 -13.53 3.71 -5.97
C HIS A 122 -13.56 3.88 -7.48
N HIS A 123 -14.74 3.84 -8.08
CA HIS A 123 -14.91 3.91 -9.54
C HIS A 123 -14.25 5.16 -10.13
N ALA A 124 -14.30 6.28 -9.39
CA ALA A 124 -13.57 7.53 -9.67
C ALA A 124 -12.04 7.45 -9.70
N TYR A 125 -11.38 6.44 -9.14
CA TYR A 125 -9.92 6.41 -9.03
C TYR A 125 -9.34 5.01 -9.24
N PRO A 126 -9.50 4.43 -10.44
CA PRO A 126 -9.16 3.03 -10.70
C PRO A 126 -7.65 2.73 -10.69
N ALA A 127 -6.79 3.75 -10.58
CA ALA A 127 -5.34 3.60 -10.80
C ALA A 127 -4.43 4.43 -9.87
N LEU A 128 -4.94 4.95 -8.75
CA LEU A 128 -4.06 5.63 -7.78
C LEU A 128 -3.41 4.58 -6.87
N ALA A 129 -2.09 4.42 -7.02
CA ALA A 129 -1.30 3.45 -6.27
C ALA A 129 -1.16 3.84 -4.79
N HIS A 130 -1.09 5.13 -4.45
CA HIS A 130 -0.91 5.58 -3.07
C HIS A 130 -2.21 6.13 -2.52
N ARG A 131 -2.66 5.55 -1.42
CA ARG A 131 -3.73 6.08 -0.58
C ARG A 131 -3.18 6.69 0.69
N ILE A 132 -1.93 6.39 1.03
CA ILE A 132 -1.23 6.89 2.21
C ILE A 132 0.26 7.07 1.88
N ILE A 133 0.85 8.17 2.31
CA ILE A 133 2.30 8.33 2.25
C ILE A 133 2.83 9.23 3.35
N ARG A 134 4.02 8.92 3.84
CA ARG A 134 4.77 9.82 4.72
C ARG A 134 6.27 9.72 4.49
N LYS A 135 6.92 10.87 4.61
CA LYS A 135 8.36 11.01 4.49
C LYS A 135 9.04 10.58 5.78
N LEU A 136 10.16 9.89 5.66
CA LEU A 136 11.03 9.52 6.77
C LEU A 136 11.87 10.72 7.21
N GLU A 137 12.16 10.82 8.51
CA GLU A 137 13.07 11.85 9.03
C GLU A 137 14.49 11.61 8.52
N THR A 138 14.95 10.37 8.65
CA THR A 138 16.24 9.90 8.14
C THR A 138 16.01 8.86 7.06
N PRO A 139 16.54 9.04 5.84
CA PRO A 139 16.42 8.04 4.78
C PRO A 139 17.06 6.70 5.17
N LEU A 140 16.43 5.58 4.83
CA LEU A 140 16.99 4.25 5.05
C LEU A 140 17.99 3.94 3.94
N ALA A 141 19.29 3.94 4.27
CA ALA A 141 20.36 3.72 3.31
C ALA A 141 21.06 2.36 3.47
N ASP A 142 20.85 1.68 4.59
CA ASP A 142 21.42 0.36 4.90
C ASP A 142 20.34 -0.72 4.80
N ASP A 143 20.74 -1.98 4.93
CA ASP A 143 19.82 -3.12 4.99
C ASP A 143 18.86 -2.96 6.17
N PHE A 144 17.58 -3.23 5.96
CA PHE A 144 16.57 -3.08 7.00
C PHE A 144 15.48 -4.14 6.91
N TYR A 145 14.89 -4.41 8.07
CA TYR A 145 13.70 -5.25 8.21
C TYR A 145 12.47 -4.39 8.49
N PHE A 146 11.31 -4.87 8.09
CA PHE A 146 10.02 -4.32 8.49
C PHE A 146 9.08 -5.45 8.92
N SER A 147 8.07 -5.09 9.72
CA SER A 147 6.97 -5.97 10.09
C SER A 147 5.66 -5.20 10.08
N ILE A 148 4.59 -5.82 9.60
CA ILE A 148 3.23 -5.27 9.62
C ILE A 148 2.22 -6.38 9.91
N LEU A 149 1.25 -6.09 10.77
CA LEU A 149 0.05 -6.92 10.95
C LEU A 149 -1.00 -6.47 9.94
N VAL A 150 -1.54 -7.42 9.17
CA VAL A 150 -2.57 -7.15 8.16
C VAL A 150 -3.71 -8.13 8.36
N ASN A 151 -4.93 -7.62 8.48
CA ASN A 151 -6.14 -8.42 8.37
C ASN A 151 -6.67 -8.29 6.94
N TYR A 152 -6.99 -9.41 6.30
CA TYR A 152 -7.44 -9.44 4.91
C TYR A 152 -8.88 -9.95 4.83
N GLU A 153 -9.79 -9.10 4.37
CA GLU A 153 -11.23 -9.41 4.26
C GLU A 153 -11.66 -9.92 2.87
N GLY A 154 -10.79 -9.78 1.85
CA GLY A 154 -11.06 -10.24 0.47
C GLY A 154 -12.26 -9.57 -0.21
N LEU A 155 -12.00 -8.69 -1.17
CA LEU A 155 -13.06 -8.03 -1.94
C LEU A 155 -13.20 -8.64 -3.34
N ASP A 156 -12.12 -8.62 -4.13
CA ASP A 156 -12.12 -9.02 -5.54
C ASP A 156 -10.96 -9.98 -5.87
N GLU A 157 -11.05 -10.66 -7.03
CA GLU A 157 -9.98 -11.57 -7.52
C GLU A 157 -8.68 -10.84 -7.87
N ASN A 158 -8.77 -9.55 -8.17
CA ASN A 158 -7.65 -8.68 -8.54
C ASN A 158 -7.30 -7.69 -7.42
N ASP A 159 -7.58 -8.06 -6.16
CA ASP A 159 -7.19 -7.27 -5.01
C ASP A 159 -5.70 -6.95 -5.02
N PHE A 160 -5.38 -5.71 -4.66
CA PHE A 160 -4.03 -5.21 -4.63
C PHE A 160 -3.82 -4.29 -3.41
N PHE A 161 -2.81 -4.62 -2.62
CA PHE A 161 -2.34 -3.88 -1.47
C PHE A 161 -0.83 -4.03 -1.39
N ALA A 162 -0.09 -2.94 -1.16
CA ALA A 162 1.35 -3.05 -0.96
C ALA A 162 1.86 -1.99 0.00
N LEU A 163 2.96 -2.28 0.68
CA LEU A 163 3.83 -1.32 1.33
C LEU A 163 4.93 -0.95 0.35
N TRP A 164 5.00 0.32 -0.03
CA TRP A 164 6.02 0.87 -0.92
C TRP A 164 7.15 1.53 -0.14
N PHE A 165 8.37 1.27 -0.60
CA PHE A 165 9.60 1.86 -0.11
C PHE A 165 10.19 2.78 -1.18
N ASP A 166 9.83 4.06 -1.12
CA ASP A 166 10.11 5.04 -2.16
C ASP A 166 11.33 5.90 -1.86
N ASP A 167 12.06 6.34 -2.90
CA ASP A 167 13.07 7.40 -2.80
C ASP A 167 12.50 8.82 -2.86
N SER A 168 11.20 8.95 -3.13
CA SER A 168 10.52 10.24 -3.14
C SER A 168 9.04 10.05 -2.86
N PRO A 169 8.42 10.95 -2.08
CA PRO A 169 7.00 10.87 -1.83
C PRO A 169 6.14 11.06 -3.11
N GLY A 170 6.74 11.60 -4.17
CA GLY A 170 6.01 11.93 -5.39
C GLY A 170 4.89 12.95 -5.13
N GLY A 171 3.90 12.97 -6.02
CA GLY A 171 2.66 13.71 -5.84
C GLY A 171 1.45 12.78 -6.01
N LYS A 172 0.23 13.28 -5.79
CA LYS A 172 -1.00 12.49 -5.97
C LYS A 172 -1.03 11.85 -7.37
N GLY A 173 -1.03 10.51 -7.42
CA GLY A 173 -1.04 9.75 -8.67
C GLY A 173 0.31 9.59 -9.36
N ALA A 174 1.41 9.86 -8.67
CA ALA A 174 2.73 9.43 -9.13
C ALA A 174 2.79 7.91 -9.29
N SER A 175 3.62 7.45 -10.23
CA SER A 175 3.84 6.01 -10.46
C SER A 175 5.01 5.52 -9.62
N HIS A 176 4.75 4.48 -8.84
CA HIS A 176 5.69 3.83 -7.93
C HIS A 176 6.00 2.40 -8.38
N SER A 177 5.85 2.14 -9.69
CA SER A 177 6.04 0.80 -10.27
C SER A 177 7.50 0.33 -10.36
N ARG A 178 8.45 1.15 -9.89
CA ARG A 178 9.90 0.93 -10.01
C ARG A 178 10.63 1.08 -8.67
N VAL A 179 9.92 0.85 -7.58
CA VAL A 179 10.46 0.83 -6.22
C VAL A 179 10.06 -0.47 -5.52
N PRO A 180 10.85 -0.94 -4.53
CA PRO A 180 10.50 -2.11 -3.73
C PRO A 180 9.12 -1.99 -3.12
N ASN A 181 8.32 -3.05 -3.24
CA ASN A 181 7.05 -3.15 -2.55
C ASN A 181 6.70 -4.60 -2.21
N PHE A 182 5.93 -4.75 -1.13
CA PHE A 182 5.55 -6.02 -0.54
C PHE A 182 4.08 -5.97 -0.16
N GLY A 183 3.35 -7.05 -0.35
CA GLY A 183 1.97 -7.10 0.10
C GLY A 183 1.18 -8.20 -0.58
N LEU A 184 0.01 -7.85 -1.08
CA LEU A 184 -0.94 -8.74 -1.74
C LEU A 184 -1.26 -8.25 -3.15
N LYS A 185 -1.23 -9.15 -4.12
CA LYS A 185 -1.61 -8.91 -5.51
C LYS A 185 -2.33 -10.15 -6.01
N GLU A 186 -3.52 -9.98 -6.58
CA GLU A 186 -4.26 -11.06 -7.24
C GLU A 186 -4.46 -12.28 -6.30
N LYS A 187 -4.82 -12.00 -5.04
CA LYS A 187 -4.97 -13.00 -3.96
C LYS A 187 -3.70 -13.80 -3.66
N GLN A 188 -2.53 -13.24 -3.90
CA GLN A 188 -1.25 -13.84 -3.56
C GLN A 188 -0.38 -12.86 -2.79
N PHE A 189 0.33 -13.34 -1.77
CA PHE A 189 1.40 -12.56 -1.16
C PHE A 189 2.52 -12.37 -2.18
N PHE A 190 3.06 -11.16 -2.27
CA PHE A 190 4.09 -10.85 -3.26
C PHE A 190 5.13 -9.86 -2.73
N ALA A 191 6.31 -9.91 -3.35
CA ALA A 191 7.33 -8.87 -3.25
C ALA A 191 7.82 -8.54 -4.66
N ARG A 192 8.21 -7.28 -4.92
CA ARG A 192 8.78 -6.91 -6.22
C ARG A 192 9.64 -5.65 -6.16
N PHE A 193 10.58 -5.53 -7.10
CA PHE A 193 11.22 -4.26 -7.45
C PHE A 193 10.47 -3.50 -8.54
N ASP A 194 9.92 -4.24 -9.50
CA ASP A 194 9.11 -3.72 -10.60
C ASP A 194 8.18 -4.81 -11.15
N VAL A 195 7.34 -4.47 -12.12
CA VAL A 195 6.33 -5.38 -12.72
C VAL A 195 6.91 -6.61 -13.43
N ASN A 196 8.21 -6.61 -13.77
CA ASN A 196 8.90 -7.74 -14.40
C ASN A 196 9.77 -8.51 -13.41
N GLN A 197 9.85 -8.07 -12.15
CA GLN A 197 10.72 -8.61 -11.11
C GLN A 197 9.92 -8.78 -9.84
N GLU A 198 9.02 -9.76 -9.87
CA GLU A 198 8.10 -10.10 -8.80
C GLU A 198 8.23 -11.58 -8.42
N GLY A 199 7.99 -11.85 -7.14
CA GLY A 199 7.87 -13.20 -6.61
C GLY A 199 6.59 -13.31 -5.80
N PHE A 200 6.06 -14.53 -5.73
CA PHE A 200 4.76 -14.81 -5.13
C PHE A 200 4.83 -15.96 -4.14
N PHE A 201 3.97 -15.91 -3.14
CA PHE A 201 3.69 -16.98 -2.20
C PHE A 201 2.18 -17.31 -2.23
N SER A 202 1.75 -18.29 -1.43
CA SER A 202 0.34 -18.67 -1.31
C SER A 202 -0.55 -17.47 -0.98
N GLY A 203 -1.84 -17.58 -1.30
CA GLY A 203 -2.81 -16.54 -0.98
C GLY A 203 -3.16 -16.45 0.50
N PRO A 204 -3.71 -15.29 0.94
CA PRO A 204 -4.32 -15.19 2.27
C PRO A 204 -5.62 -15.98 2.34
N VAL A 205 -6.14 -16.08 3.57
CA VAL A 205 -7.48 -16.55 3.90
C VAL A 205 -8.29 -15.33 4.35
N ASP A 206 -9.51 -15.19 3.83
CA ASP A 206 -10.40 -14.09 4.17
C ASP A 206 -10.77 -14.13 5.67
N GLY A 207 -10.74 -12.96 6.31
CA GLY A 207 -10.99 -12.76 7.74
C GLY A 207 -9.79 -13.04 8.65
N GLU A 208 -8.68 -13.58 8.14
CA GLU A 208 -7.50 -13.90 8.95
C GLU A 208 -6.51 -12.72 9.07
N THR A 209 -5.79 -12.71 10.19
CA THR A 209 -4.69 -11.77 10.44
C THR A 209 -3.36 -12.45 10.11
N PHE A 210 -2.51 -11.71 9.41
CA PHE A 210 -1.19 -12.15 8.95
C PHE A 210 -0.10 -11.23 9.51
N LEU A 211 0.99 -11.83 9.99
CA LEU A 211 2.23 -11.12 10.25
C LEU A 211 3.10 -11.16 8.99
N LEU A 212 3.27 -10.01 8.36
CA LEU A 212 4.11 -9.84 7.20
C LEU A 212 5.46 -9.28 7.64
N VAL A 213 6.55 -9.96 7.31
CA VAL A 213 7.92 -9.53 7.60
C VAL A 213 8.71 -9.49 6.31
N GLY A 214 9.45 -8.41 6.06
CA GLY A 214 10.32 -8.34 4.90
C GLY A 214 11.66 -7.72 5.21
N HIS A 215 12.62 -7.99 4.32
CA HIS A 215 13.99 -7.54 4.38
C HIS A 215 14.36 -6.93 3.02
N VAL A 216 14.86 -5.70 3.06
CA VAL A 216 15.34 -4.98 1.88
C VAL A 216 16.84 -4.83 2.03
N SER A 217 17.61 -5.40 1.10
CA SER A 217 19.07 -5.48 1.23
C SER A 217 19.86 -5.19 -0.02
N LYS A 218 21.15 -4.90 0.19
CA LYS A 218 22.18 -4.61 -0.81
C LYS A 218 23.17 -5.77 -0.93
N GLU A 219 22.69 -6.98 -1.19
CA GLU A 219 23.51 -8.18 -1.37
C GLU A 219 24.63 -7.94 -2.41
N ASP A 220 25.87 -7.81 -1.92
CA ASP A 220 27.08 -7.51 -2.70
C ASP A 220 26.93 -6.30 -3.66
N SER A 221 26.17 -5.28 -3.24
CA SER A 221 25.79 -4.13 -4.08
C SER A 221 25.86 -2.80 -3.31
N SER A 222 25.95 -1.68 -4.03
CA SER A 222 25.82 -0.32 -3.44
C SER A 222 24.38 0.18 -3.39
N SER A 223 23.48 -0.48 -4.13
CA SER A 223 22.05 -0.19 -4.22
C SER A 223 21.23 -1.40 -3.78
N PHE A 224 20.02 -1.19 -3.26
CA PHE A 224 19.10 -2.27 -2.92
C PHE A 224 18.84 -3.16 -4.13
N ASN A 225 19.05 -4.45 -3.97
CA ASN A 225 18.97 -5.43 -5.06
C ASN A 225 18.42 -6.80 -4.61
N ARG A 226 18.07 -6.97 -3.34
CA ARG A 226 17.43 -8.18 -2.83
C ARG A 226 16.26 -7.84 -1.91
N LEU A 227 15.15 -8.54 -2.12
CA LEU A 227 13.96 -8.54 -1.27
C LEU A 227 13.75 -9.96 -0.77
N ASP A 228 13.65 -10.12 0.54
CA ASP A 228 13.21 -11.36 1.17
C ASP A 228 11.89 -11.08 1.91
N PHE A 229 10.92 -11.98 1.78
CA PHE A 229 9.58 -11.81 2.35
C PHE A 229 9.14 -13.08 3.06
N TRP A 230 8.59 -12.93 4.25
CA TRP A 230 8.04 -13.99 5.08
C TRP A 230 6.59 -13.66 5.42
N VAL A 231 5.74 -14.67 5.33
CA VAL A 231 4.34 -14.61 5.74
C VAL A 231 4.19 -15.53 6.93
N ASN A 232 3.75 -14.98 8.06
CA ASN A 232 3.55 -15.72 9.30
C ASN A 232 4.81 -16.48 9.74
N PRO A 233 5.99 -15.84 9.81
CA PRO A 233 7.20 -16.52 10.23
C PRO A 233 7.03 -17.07 11.66
N VAL A 234 7.35 -18.35 11.83
CA VAL A 234 7.45 -19.04 13.11
C VAL A 234 8.89 -19.54 13.30
N ASP A 235 9.38 -19.53 14.54
CA ASP A 235 10.71 -20.03 14.93
C ASP A 235 11.91 -19.38 14.20
N ASP A 236 13.03 -20.10 14.04
CA ASP A 236 14.30 -19.65 13.43
C ASP A 236 14.27 -19.54 11.89
N ARG A 237 13.07 -19.53 11.28
CA ARG A 237 12.85 -19.43 9.83
C ARG A 237 13.37 -18.14 9.19
N SER A 238 14.07 -17.28 9.95
CA SER A 238 14.87 -16.17 9.42
C SER A 238 15.81 -16.59 8.27
N GLY A 239 16.17 -17.88 8.16
CA GLY A 239 16.97 -18.40 7.05
C GLY A 239 16.22 -18.78 5.76
N GLN A 240 14.88 -18.91 5.77
CA GLN A 240 14.10 -19.38 4.62
C GLN A 240 12.91 -18.45 4.33
N PRO A 241 13.12 -17.42 3.50
CA PRO A 241 12.04 -16.55 3.03
C PRO A 241 11.04 -17.31 2.15
N ASP A 242 9.76 -16.96 2.27
CA ASP A 242 8.68 -17.49 1.42
C ASP A 242 8.76 -16.92 0.00
N VAL A 243 9.23 -15.67 -0.13
CA VAL A 243 9.55 -15.04 -1.43
C VAL A 243 10.95 -14.45 -1.39
N VAL A 244 11.73 -14.70 -2.43
CA VAL A 244 13.02 -14.04 -2.68
C VAL A 244 12.99 -13.41 -4.06
N VAL A 245 13.25 -12.10 -4.14
CA VAL A 245 13.37 -11.37 -5.40
C VAL A 245 14.73 -10.73 -5.47
N LYS A 246 15.45 -11.00 -6.55
CA LYS A 246 16.72 -10.34 -6.87
C LYS A 246 16.52 -9.41 -8.05
N ARG A 247 17.05 -8.20 -7.93
CA ARG A 247 16.93 -7.19 -8.97
C ARG A 247 17.75 -7.59 -10.20
N ALA A 248 17.15 -7.54 -11.38
CA ALA A 248 17.87 -7.77 -12.62
C ALA A 248 18.68 -6.53 -13.05
N THR A 249 19.66 -6.75 -13.93
CA THR A 249 20.47 -5.71 -14.56
C THR A 249 19.59 -4.74 -15.36
N GLY A 250 19.74 -3.43 -15.11
CA GLY A 250 19.05 -2.35 -15.87
C GLY A 250 17.81 -1.74 -15.22
N ALA A 251 17.33 -2.27 -14.08
CA ALA A 251 16.29 -1.63 -13.28
C ALA A 251 16.82 -0.37 -12.55
N LYS A 252 15.91 0.51 -12.10
CA LYS A 252 16.28 1.73 -11.35
C LYS A 252 17.14 1.35 -10.14
N LEU A 253 18.30 2.01 -10.02
CA LEU A 253 19.18 1.86 -8.87
C LEU A 253 18.62 2.67 -7.70
N LEU A 254 18.38 2.01 -6.58
CA LEU A 254 17.84 2.63 -5.37
C LEU A 254 18.87 2.53 -4.24
N ASN A 255 19.40 3.67 -3.82
CA ASN A 255 20.45 3.73 -2.79
C ASN A 255 19.90 4.00 -1.39
N SER A 256 18.76 4.70 -1.32
CA SER A 256 18.11 5.08 -0.08
C SER A 256 16.59 5.16 -0.25
N ILE A 257 15.87 4.89 0.83
CA ILE A 257 14.41 5.04 0.95
C ILE A 257 14.13 6.32 1.73
N HIS A 258 13.30 7.20 1.19
CA HIS A 258 12.94 8.49 1.78
C HIS A 258 11.49 8.55 2.26
N SER A 259 10.62 7.65 1.79
CA SER A 259 9.20 7.65 2.14
C SER A 259 8.62 6.25 2.14
N LEU A 260 7.61 6.07 2.98
CA LEU A 260 6.80 4.85 3.06
C LEU A 260 5.38 5.18 2.59
N GLY A 261 4.78 4.28 1.80
CA GLY A 261 3.42 4.44 1.30
C GLY A 261 2.61 3.14 1.32
N LEU A 262 1.28 3.29 1.31
CA LEU A 262 0.27 2.23 1.23
C LEU A 262 -0.87 2.65 0.28
#